data_AF-A0A1C5KTV6-F1
#
_entry.id   AF-A0A1C5KTV6-F1
#
_cell.length_a   1.000
_cell.length_b   1.000
_cell.length_c   1.000
_cell.angle_alpha   90.00
_cell.angle_beta   90.00
_cell.angle_gamma   90.00
#
_symmetry.space_group_name_H-M   'P 1'
#
loop_
_entity.id
_entity.type
_entity.pdbx_description
1 polymer ?
#
loop_
_entity_poly.entity_id
_entity_poly.type
_entity_poly.pdbx_seq_one_letter_code
_entity_poly.pdbx_strand_id
1 'polypeptide(L)'
;MATINCPTTLECPALPRVTLSQAVIDLMESIALQESALSHILCAESQKMKTALAMNEIDLCKLLEVNDSATNMVHAVANLELVLKEKLEFISNNLYYPSADNGAAAQ
;
A
#
# COMPACT_ATOMS: atom_id res chain seq x y z
N MET A 1 10.45 -16.57 31.99
CA MET A 1 9.57 -17.06 30.90
C MET A 1 8.17 -16.59 31.25
N ALA A 2 7.77 -15.40 30.78
CA ALA A 2 6.47 -14.84 31.11
C ALA A 2 5.40 -15.54 30.25
N THR A 3 4.62 -16.40 30.88
CA THR A 3 3.42 -17.00 30.29
C THR A 3 2.40 -15.89 30.05
N ILE A 4 2.25 -15.49 28.79
CA ILE A 4 1.16 -14.60 28.36
C ILE A 4 -0.12 -15.43 28.35
N ASN A 5 -0.77 -15.55 29.51
CA ASN A 5 -2.12 -16.05 29.60
C ASN A 5 -3.06 -14.97 29.05
N CYS A 6 -3.41 -15.07 27.76
CA CYS A 6 -4.49 -14.29 27.20
C CYS A 6 -5.81 -14.72 27.88
N PRO A 7 -6.52 -13.84 28.60
CA PRO A 7 -7.77 -14.19 29.27
C PRO A 7 -8.81 -14.60 28.23
N THR A 8 -9.47 -15.73 28.48
CA THR A 8 -10.25 -16.50 27.50
C THR A 8 -11.55 -15.86 27.01
N THR A 9 -11.91 -14.65 27.43
CA THR A 9 -13.16 -14.01 26.99
C THR A 9 -13.08 -12.50 27.17
N LEU A 10 -12.32 -11.82 26.30
CA LEU A 10 -12.75 -10.51 25.86
C LEU A 10 -13.82 -10.79 24.80
N GLU A 11 -15.07 -10.39 25.04
CA GLU A 11 -16.13 -10.38 24.01
C GLU A 11 -15.80 -9.31 22.96
N CYS A 12 -14.65 -9.45 22.31
CA CYS A 12 -14.41 -8.88 21.02
C CYS A 12 -15.15 -9.79 20.03
N PRO A 13 -15.94 -9.25 19.08
CA PRO A 13 -16.47 -10.06 18.00
C PRO A 13 -15.31 -10.86 17.40
N ALA A 14 -15.43 -12.20 17.42
CA ALA A 14 -14.35 -13.08 17.02
C ALA A 14 -13.96 -12.72 15.58
N LEU A 15 -12.82 -12.06 15.43
CA LEU A 15 -12.28 -11.76 14.11
C LEU A 15 -12.15 -13.08 13.35
N PRO A 16 -12.52 -13.12 12.06
CA PRO A 16 -12.38 -14.31 11.24
C PRO A 16 -10.99 -14.91 11.43
N ARG A 17 -10.94 -16.20 11.78
CA ARG A 17 -9.66 -16.88 12.04
C ARG A 17 -8.98 -17.15 10.70
N VAL A 18 -8.18 -16.21 10.23
CA VAL A 18 -7.37 -16.35 9.01
C VAL A 18 -6.09 -17.13 9.30
N THR A 19 -5.64 -17.93 8.34
CA THR A 19 -4.30 -18.55 8.43
C THR A 19 -3.24 -17.48 8.22
N LEU A 20 -2.01 -17.72 8.70
CA LEU A 20 -0.89 -16.83 8.44
C LEU A 20 -0.68 -16.61 6.92
N SER A 21 -0.80 -17.68 6.12
CA SER A 21 -0.66 -17.59 4.66
C SER A 21 -1.73 -16.70 4.02
N GLN A 22 -2.98 -16.81 4.47
CA GLN A 22 -4.05 -15.97 3.94
C GLN A 22 -3.84 -14.51 4.35
N ALA A 23 -3.46 -14.25 5.60
CA ALA A 23 -3.18 -12.91 6.07
C ALA A 23 -2.06 -12.22 5.25
N VAL A 24 -1.03 -12.97 4.87
CA VAL A 24 0.06 -12.44 4.01
C VAL A 24 -0.45 -12.12 2.61
N ILE A 25 -1.23 -13.02 2.01
CA ILE A 25 -1.83 -12.80 0.69
C ILE A 25 -2.72 -11.56 0.73
N ASP A 26 -3.62 -11.46 1.70
CA ASP A 26 -4.53 -10.32 1.86
C ASP A 26 -3.75 -9.00 2.01
N LEU A 27 -2.65 -9.01 2.78
CA LEU A 27 -1.79 -7.84 2.93
C LEU A 27 -1.08 -7.46 1.62
N MET A 28 -0.50 -8.43 0.90
CA MET A 28 0.15 -8.17 -0.39
C MET A 28 -0.85 -7.67 -1.44
N GLU A 29 -2.04 -8.27 -1.51
CA GLU A 29 -3.12 -7.80 -2.37
C GLU A 29 -3.55 -6.39 -2.01
N SER A 30 -3.66 -6.05 -0.73
CA SER A 30 -4.02 -4.70 -0.29
C SER A 30 -2.99 -3.64 -0.74
N ILE A 31 -1.70 -3.97 -0.73
CA ILE A 31 -0.63 -3.08 -1.20
C ILE A 31 -0.71 -2.91 -2.72
N ALA A 32 -0.86 -4.02 -3.46
CA ALA A 32 -0.99 -3.98 -4.92
C ALA A 32 -2.23 -3.17 -5.38
N LEU A 33 -3.35 -3.30 -4.66
CA LEU A 33 -4.54 -2.49 -4.92
C LEU A 33 -4.30 -1.00 -4.66
N GLN A 34 -3.54 -0.66 -3.61
CA GLN A 34 -3.18 0.73 -3.31
C GLN A 34 -2.24 1.29 -4.38
N GLU A 35 -1.21 0.54 -4.81
CA GLU A 35 -0.29 0.94 -5.88
C GLU A 35 -1.02 1.18 -7.21
N SER A 36 -1.96 0.30 -7.55
CA SER A 36 -2.84 0.47 -8.72
C SER A 36 -3.71 1.74 -8.62
N ALA A 37 -4.28 2.01 -7.45
CA ALA A 37 -5.07 3.22 -7.23
C ALA A 37 -4.22 4.51 -7.38
N LEU A 38 -2.97 4.51 -6.90
CA LEU A 38 -2.04 5.63 -7.07
C LEU A 38 -1.71 5.87 -8.55
N SER A 39 -1.49 4.81 -9.33
CA SER A 39 -1.30 4.90 -10.78
C SER A 39 -2.50 5.54 -11.49
N HIS A 40 -3.72 5.15 -11.11
CA HIS A 40 -4.94 5.75 -11.65
C HIS A 40 -5.08 7.23 -11.31
N ILE A 41 -4.68 7.66 -10.11
CA ILE A 41 -4.65 9.08 -9.74
C ILE A 41 -3.67 9.84 -10.65
N LEU A 42 -2.45 9.34 -10.84
CA LEU A 42 -1.47 9.98 -11.71
C LEU A 42 -1.96 10.07 -13.17
N CYS A 43 -2.63 9.03 -13.66
CA CYS A 43 -3.25 9.03 -14.99
C CYS A 43 -4.33 10.12 -15.10
N ALA A 44 -5.17 10.26 -14.08
CA ALA A 44 -6.18 11.31 -14.03
C ALA A 44 -5.56 12.72 -14.02
N GLU A 45 -4.49 12.94 -13.26
CA GLU A 45 -3.76 14.21 -13.25
C GLU A 45 -3.09 14.50 -14.59
N SER A 46 -2.50 13.50 -15.25
CA SER A 46 -1.96 13.64 -16.61
C SER A 46 -3.05 14.02 -17.61
N GLN A 47 -4.23 13.39 -17.52
CA GLN A 47 -5.33 13.67 -18.42
C GLN A 47 -5.90 15.08 -18.17
N LYS A 48 -6.00 15.51 -16.91
CA LYS A 48 -6.38 16.88 -16.54
C LYS A 48 -5.46 17.90 -17.20
N MET A 49 -4.15 17.70 -17.13
CA MET A 49 -3.15 18.56 -17.78
C MET A 49 -3.29 18.56 -19.30
N LYS A 50 -3.45 17.38 -19.90
CA LYS A 50 -3.64 17.24 -21.36
C LYS A 50 -4.89 17.97 -21.84
N THR A 51 -5.99 17.87 -21.09
CA THR A 51 -7.22 18.58 -21.40
C THR A 51 -7.03 20.09 -21.27
N ALA A 52 -6.40 20.57 -20.19
CA ALA A 52 -6.12 21.99 -20.01
C ALA A 52 -5.30 22.58 -21.17
N LEU A 53 -4.27 21.86 -21.63
CA LEU A 53 -3.45 22.26 -22.78
C LEU A 53 -4.18 22.23 -24.13
N ALA A 54 -5.24 21.43 -24.24
CA ALA A 54 -6.05 21.31 -25.46
C ALA A 54 -7.27 22.26 -25.48
N MET A 55 -7.53 22.99 -24.39
CA MET A 55 -8.62 23.96 -24.33
C MET A 55 -8.26 25.20 -25.16
N ASN A 56 -9.09 25.51 -26.16
CA ASN A 56 -8.98 26.76 -26.88
C ASN A 56 -9.25 27.91 -25.90
N GLU A 57 -8.32 28.88 -25.84
CA GLU A 57 -8.40 30.09 -25.01
C GLU A 57 -8.22 29.91 -23.49
N ILE A 58 -7.48 28.88 -23.05
CA ILE A 58 -7.04 28.85 -21.64
C ILE A 58 -6.06 30.00 -21.37
N ASP A 59 -6.33 30.81 -20.34
CA ASP A 59 -5.38 31.82 -19.87
C ASP A 59 -4.25 31.17 -19.05
N LEU A 60 -3.09 31.82 -19.04
CA LEU A 60 -1.91 31.29 -18.35
C LEU A 60 -2.14 31.08 -16.85
N CYS A 61 -2.93 31.95 -16.20
CA CYS A 61 -3.19 31.83 -14.76
C CYS A 61 -3.97 30.55 -14.44
N LYS A 62 -5.03 30.26 -15.19
CA LYS A 62 -5.81 29.03 -15.05
C LYS A 62 -4.97 27.79 -15.37
N LEU A 63 -4.11 27.87 -16.37
CA LEU A 63 -3.22 26.75 -16.70
C LEU A 63 -2.23 26.47 -15.55
N LEU A 64 -1.68 27.52 -14.92
CA LEU A 64 -0.82 27.39 -13.75
C LEU A 64 -1.60 26.84 -12.54
N GLU A 65 -2.83 27.28 -12.30
CA GLU A 65 -3.69 26.73 -11.23
C GLU A 65 -3.92 25.22 -11.41
N VAL A 66 -4.19 24.77 -12.65
CA VAL A 66 -4.33 23.33 -12.95
C VAL A 66 -3.02 22.59 -12.72
N ASN A 67 -1.88 23.19 -13.06
CA ASN A 67 -0.55 22.60 -12.85
C ASN A 67 -0.20 22.48 -11.36
N ASP A 68 -0.48 23.52 -10.57
CA ASP A 68 -0.26 23.51 -9.13
C ASP A 68 -1.11 22.42 -8.46
N SER A 69 -2.37 22.27 -8.89
CA SER A 69 -3.22 21.17 -8.44
C SER A 69 -2.63 19.80 -8.78
N ALA A 70 -2.14 19.60 -10.01
CA ALA A 70 -1.54 18.34 -10.43
C ALA A 70 -0.23 18.04 -9.66
N THR A 71 0.61 19.06 -9.47
CA THR A 71 1.87 18.97 -8.72
C THR A 71 1.62 18.58 -7.27
N ASN A 72 0.63 19.19 -6.61
CA ASN A 72 0.23 18.84 -5.25
C ASN A 72 -0.21 17.36 -5.15
N MET A 73 -0.96 16.87 -6.13
CA MET A 73 -1.38 15.47 -6.17
C MET A 73 -0.20 14.52 -6.41
N VAL A 74 0.74 14.87 -7.30
CA VAL A 74 1.97 14.08 -7.51
C VAL A 74 2.79 13.98 -6.22
N HIS A 75 2.91 15.07 -5.46
CA HIS A 75 3.58 15.04 -4.15
C HIS A 75 2.86 14.15 -3.14
N ALA A 76 1.52 14.25 -3.07
CA ALA A 76 0.73 13.38 -2.20
C ALA A 76 0.89 11.90 -2.57
N VAL A 77 0.85 11.57 -3.87
CA VAL A 77 1.06 10.21 -4.37
C VAL A 77 2.47 9.71 -4.03
N ALA A 78 3.52 10.51 -4.19
CA ALA A 78 4.88 10.12 -3.84
C ALA A 78 5.04 9.79 -2.34
N ASN A 79 4.36 10.54 -1.46
CA ASN A 79 4.35 10.24 -0.03
C ASN A 79 3.60 8.93 0.28
N LEU A 80 2.48 8.69 -0.39
CA LEU A 80 1.74 7.43 -0.23
C LEU A 80 2.53 6.23 -0.76
N GLU A 81 3.26 6.40 -1.87
CA GLU A 81 4.14 5.37 -2.43
C GLU A 81 5.26 4.98 -1.45
N LEU A 82 5.84 5.96 -0.74
CA LEU A 82 6.80 5.69 0.32
C LEU A 82 6.18 4.83 1.44
N VAL A 83 4.95 5.16 1.85
CA VAL A 83 4.22 4.37 2.87
C VAL A 83 3.94 2.95 2.38
N LEU A 84 3.60 2.75 1.10
CA LEU A 84 3.41 1.41 0.53
C LEU A 84 4.70 0.60 0.54
N LYS A 85 5.83 1.23 0.20
CA LYS A 85 7.15 0.62 0.30
C LYS A 85 7.46 0.22 1.74
N GLU A 86 7.23 1.08 2.72
CA GLU A 86 7.45 0.78 4.14
C GLU A 86 6.59 -0.40 4.62
N LYS A 87 5.32 -0.49 4.19
CA LYS A 87 4.46 -1.64 4.47
C LYS A 87 5.00 -2.94 3.87
N LEU A 88 5.45 -2.89 2.62
CA LEU A 88 6.01 -4.06 1.93
C LEU A 88 7.30 -4.52 2.62
N GLU A 89 8.17 -3.59 2.98
CA GLU A 89 9.40 -3.87 3.72
C GLU A 89 9.10 -4.48 5.10
N PHE A 90 8.11 -3.94 5.81
CA PHE A 90 7.67 -4.52 7.08
C PHE A 90 7.22 -5.97 6.92
N ILE A 91 6.40 -6.28 5.91
CA ILE A 91 5.95 -7.65 5.64
C ILE A 91 7.14 -8.54 5.29
N SER A 92 8.02 -8.10 4.40
CA SER A 92 9.20 -8.86 3.95
C SER A 92 10.15 -9.18 5.10
N ASN A 93 10.39 -8.24 6.02
CA ASN A 93 11.31 -8.42 7.14
C ASN A 93 10.73 -9.33 8.24
N ASN A 94 9.41 -9.40 8.37
CA ASN A 94 8.75 -10.19 9.41
C ASN A 94 8.35 -11.59 8.93
N LEU A 95 8.33 -11.83 7.62
CA LEU A 95 8.16 -13.16 7.04
C LEU A 95 9.51 -13.89 6.90
N TYR A 96 10.18 -14.13 8.02
CA TYR A 96 11.30 -15.06 8.04
C TYR A 96 10.79 -16.47 7.76
N TYR A 97 11.22 -17.06 6.64
CA TYR A 97 11.06 -18.49 6.37
C TYR A 97 12.36 -19.17 6.81
N PRO A 98 12.38 -19.95 7.92
CA PRO A 98 13.53 -20.79 8.21
C PRO A 98 13.67 -21.74 7.03
N SER A 99 14.82 -21.70 6.34
CA SER A 99 15.15 -22.72 5.36
C SER A 99 14.93 -24.08 6.03
N ALA A 100 14.09 -24.93 5.45
CA ALA A 100 13.95 -26.31 5.87
C ALA A 100 15.22 -27.08 5.49
N ASP A 101 16.34 -26.68 6.07
CA ASP A 101 17.60 -27.40 5.99
C ASP A 101 18.24 -27.30 7.37
N ASN A 102 17.99 -28.33 8.18
CA ASN A 102 18.80 -28.84 9.28
C ASN A 102 17.99 -29.91 10.04
N GLY A 103 18.04 -31.16 9.54
CA GLY A 103 17.37 -32.27 10.20
C GLY A 103 17.40 -33.63 9.52
N ALA A 104 18.23 -33.85 8.50
CA ALA A 104 18.67 -35.20 8.15
C ALA A 104 19.65 -35.71 9.23
N ALA A 105 19.15 -36.05 10.42
CA ALA A 105 19.88 -36.84 11.43
C ALA A 105 18.97 -37.17 12.63
N ALA A 106 18.33 -38.34 12.61
CA ALA A 106 18.32 -39.29 13.72
C ALA A 106 17.55 -40.55 13.29
N GLN A 107 18.10 -41.69 13.71
CA GLN A 107 17.78 -43.08 13.37
C GLN A 107 16.33 -43.51 13.58
#